data_AF-A0A2G9RT61-F1
#
_entry.id   AF-A0A2G9RT61-F1
#
_cell.length_a   1.000
_cell.length_b   1.000
_cell.length_c   1.000
_cell.angle_alpha   90.00
_cell.angle_beta   90.00
_cell.angle_gamma   90.00
#
_symmetry.space_group_name_H-M   'P 1'
#
loop_
_entity.id
_entity.type
_entity.pdbx_description
1 polymer ?
#
loop_
_entity_poly.entity_id
_entity_poly.type
_entity_poly.pdbx_seq_one_letter_code
_entity_poly.pdbx_strand_id
1 'polypeptide(L)'
;NVDVQLRSDSPDSDSPDPDRLDRATYYDVLDWDSVSSSHRTSLYPKWHLPVKMAFGLALFMFTYTFLREVLHPYVTKSKNEFYRLPILVVNKVLPVVAITLLTMAYLPGIFATIIQLRRGTKYKRFPSWLNTWMLRRKQFGLLSFFFGAMHAIYSLSYPMRRSYRYKLLNWAYEQVKQQKESSWVEHDVWRMEIYVCLGIISLAILAILAIASIPSVSNSLSWREYQFIQSKMGYVALFLSTAHTLVFAWNKWADVGQFIWYTPPSFMLAVFLPILVLLCKAIFLLPCFNKRIQKIRCGWETNKPMNKNCVLTHM
;
A
#
# COMPACT_ATOMS: atom_id res chain seq x y z
N ASN A 1 -32.59 41.20 -48.50
CA ASN A 1 -33.54 40.75 -49.52
C ASN A 1 -33.16 39.36 -49.99
N VAL A 2 -33.75 38.36 -49.34
CA VAL A 2 -34.65 37.33 -49.93
C VAL A 2 -33.82 36.10 -50.35
N ASP A 3 -33.64 35.16 -49.44
CA ASP A 3 -34.42 33.90 -49.25
C ASP A 3 -34.03 32.81 -50.25
N VAL A 4 -33.34 31.75 -49.79
CA VAL A 4 -33.88 30.43 -49.39
C VAL A 4 -34.28 29.56 -50.58
N GLN A 5 -33.59 28.43 -50.76
CA GLN A 5 -34.29 27.18 -51.11
C GLN A 5 -33.53 25.91 -50.70
N LEU A 6 -34.26 25.07 -49.98
CA LEU A 6 -33.98 23.73 -49.47
C LEU A 6 -34.13 22.64 -50.55
N ARG A 7 -33.35 21.57 -50.48
CA ARG A 7 -33.71 20.13 -50.68
C ARG A 7 -32.42 19.29 -50.65
N SER A 8 -32.20 18.42 -49.66
CA SER A 8 -32.80 17.12 -49.33
C SER A 8 -32.11 15.93 -50.01
N ASP A 9 -31.89 14.91 -49.18
CA ASP A 9 -31.76 13.48 -49.47
C ASP A 9 -30.36 12.90 -49.79
N SER A 10 -29.75 12.35 -48.72
CA SER A 10 -28.90 11.14 -48.75
C SER A 10 -29.73 9.93 -49.26
N PRO A 11 -29.15 8.82 -49.79
CA PRO A 11 -28.37 7.89 -48.96
C PRO A 11 -27.21 7.14 -49.65
N ASP A 12 -26.31 6.65 -48.79
CA ASP A 12 -25.48 5.44 -48.90
C ASP A 12 -24.50 5.26 -50.08
N SER A 13 -23.21 5.39 -49.75
CA SER A 13 -22.18 4.49 -50.27
C SER A 13 -21.22 4.11 -49.14
N ASP A 14 -21.47 2.92 -48.57
CA ASP A 14 -20.50 2.16 -47.77
C ASP A 14 -19.30 1.82 -48.68
N SER A 15 -18.28 2.68 -48.62
CA SER A 15 -16.93 2.35 -49.08
C SER A 15 -16.03 2.35 -47.85
N PRO A 16 -15.22 1.29 -47.60
CA PRO A 16 -14.25 1.31 -46.53
C PRO A 16 -13.18 2.34 -46.91
N ASP A 17 -13.31 3.54 -46.34
CA ASP A 17 -12.40 4.67 -46.54
C ASP A 17 -10.96 4.26 -46.19
N PRO A 18 -10.04 4.13 -47.18
CA PRO A 18 -8.65 3.74 -46.92
C PRO A 18 -7.93 4.76 -46.03
N ASP A 19 -8.39 6.02 -46.00
CA ASP A 19 -7.87 7.06 -45.10
C ASP A 19 -8.17 6.80 -43.63
N ARG A 20 -9.11 5.91 -43.31
CA ARG A 20 -9.48 5.59 -41.91
C ARG A 20 -8.54 4.56 -41.30
N LEU A 21 -8.04 3.61 -42.09
CA LEU A 21 -7.00 2.68 -41.66
C LEU A 21 -5.65 3.39 -41.55
N ASP A 22 -5.34 4.26 -42.52
CA ASP A 22 -4.11 5.05 -42.47
C ASP A 22 -4.11 6.04 -41.31
N ARG A 23 -5.24 6.69 -40.98
CA ARG A 23 -5.33 7.52 -39.76
C ARG A 23 -5.14 6.72 -38.48
N ALA A 24 -5.75 5.55 -38.36
CA ALA A 24 -5.62 4.73 -37.15
C ALA A 24 -4.16 4.30 -36.92
N THR A 25 -3.46 3.94 -37.98
CA THR A 25 -2.05 3.55 -37.92
C THR A 25 -1.12 4.76 -37.74
N TYR A 26 -1.50 5.94 -38.26
CA TYR A 26 -0.75 7.19 -38.16
C TYR A 26 -0.78 7.78 -36.73
N TYR A 27 -1.88 7.62 -35.99
CA TYR A 27 -1.94 8.05 -34.58
C TYR A 27 -1.09 7.19 -33.64
N ASP A 28 -0.85 5.91 -33.94
CA ASP A 28 -0.01 5.04 -33.11
C ASP A 28 1.50 5.23 -33.36
N VAL A 29 1.90 5.79 -34.52
CA VAL A 29 3.32 5.93 -34.92
C VAL A 29 3.89 7.32 -34.60
N LEU A 30 3.06 8.35 -34.48
CA LEU A 30 3.52 9.74 -34.30
C LEU A 30 3.92 10.15 -32.88
N ASP A 31 3.66 9.32 -31.86
CA ASP A 31 4.12 9.57 -30.49
C ASP A 31 5.50 8.95 -30.18
N TRP A 32 6.13 8.31 -31.18
CA TRP A 32 7.52 7.85 -31.09
C TRP A 32 8.48 8.91 -31.63
N ASP A 33 8.55 10.04 -30.93
CA ASP A 33 9.45 11.15 -31.24
C ASP A 33 10.89 10.67 -31.49
N SER A 34 11.34 10.88 -32.73
CA SER A 34 12.65 10.54 -33.28
C SER A 34 13.76 11.52 -32.87
N VAL A 35 13.68 12.11 -31.67
CA VAL A 35 14.66 13.09 -31.14
C VAL A 35 15.47 12.56 -29.94
N SER A 36 15.31 11.30 -29.52
CA SER A 36 16.03 10.75 -28.35
C SER A 36 16.83 9.47 -28.56
N SER A 37 17.35 9.24 -29.77
CA SER A 37 18.22 8.10 -30.10
C SER A 37 19.61 8.08 -29.42
N SER A 38 19.82 8.87 -28.34
CA SER A 38 21.02 8.81 -27.48
C SER A 38 20.74 8.49 -26.00
N HIS A 39 19.47 8.38 -25.59
CA HIS A 39 19.15 7.83 -24.27
C HIS A 39 18.84 6.36 -24.44
N ARG A 40 19.74 5.49 -23.95
CA ARG A 40 19.39 4.10 -23.63
C ARG A 40 18.05 4.12 -22.91
N THR A 41 16.98 3.73 -23.59
CA THR A 41 15.61 3.80 -23.10
C THR A 41 15.50 2.83 -21.94
N SER A 42 15.70 3.35 -20.72
CA SER A 42 15.58 2.55 -19.51
C SER A 42 14.13 2.11 -19.39
N LEU A 43 13.87 0.80 -19.51
CA LEU A 43 12.57 0.21 -19.23
C LEU A 43 12.15 0.53 -17.77
N TYR A 44 10.97 1.12 -17.58
CA TYR A 44 10.38 1.45 -16.26
C TYR A 44 11.32 2.14 -15.24
N PRO A 45 11.91 3.32 -15.54
CA PRO A 45 12.97 3.92 -14.73
C PRO A 45 12.56 4.27 -13.29
N LYS A 46 11.26 4.55 -13.08
CA LYS A 46 10.70 4.87 -11.75
C LYS A 46 10.39 3.62 -10.90
N TRP A 47 10.35 2.43 -11.51
CA TRP A 47 9.96 1.18 -10.84
C TRP A 47 11.14 0.34 -10.34
N HIS A 48 12.35 0.53 -10.89
CA HIS A 48 13.54 -0.24 -10.50
C HIS A 48 13.76 -0.32 -8.99
N LEU A 49 13.76 0.82 -8.29
CA LEU A 49 13.98 0.83 -6.84
C LEU A 49 12.82 0.18 -6.08
N PRO A 50 11.54 0.59 -6.26
CA PRO A 50 10.42 -0.05 -5.59
C PRO A 50 10.35 -1.56 -5.78
N VAL A 51 10.56 -2.05 -7.01
CA VAL A 51 10.51 -3.48 -7.33
C VAL A 51 11.68 -4.22 -6.68
N LYS A 52 12.92 -3.70 -6.76
CA LYS A 52 14.08 -4.31 -6.08
C LYS A 52 13.88 -4.37 -4.56
N MET A 53 13.35 -3.31 -3.96
CA MET A 53 13.05 -3.29 -2.53
C MET A 53 11.93 -4.28 -2.15
N ALA A 54 10.86 -4.35 -2.93
CA ALA A 54 9.79 -5.31 -2.73
C ALA A 54 10.28 -6.75 -2.84
N PHE A 55 11.08 -7.06 -3.88
CA PHE A 55 11.68 -8.37 -4.07
C PHE A 55 12.63 -8.75 -2.94
N GLY A 56 13.55 -7.87 -2.56
CA GLY A 56 14.48 -8.11 -1.46
C GLY A 56 13.76 -8.35 -0.13
N LEU A 57 12.72 -7.55 0.16
CA LEU A 57 11.89 -7.72 1.34
C LEU A 57 11.09 -9.03 1.30
N ALA A 58 10.50 -9.38 0.15
CA ALA A 58 9.76 -10.62 -0.02
C ALA A 58 10.66 -11.84 0.17
N LEU A 59 11.87 -11.84 -0.41
CA LEU A 59 12.85 -12.91 -0.25
C LEU A 59 13.28 -13.05 1.22
N PHE A 60 13.61 -11.94 1.88
CA PHE A 60 13.97 -11.94 3.30
C PHE A 60 12.85 -12.53 4.16
N MET A 61 11.61 -12.04 3.99
CA MET A 61 10.46 -12.50 4.77
C MET A 61 10.06 -13.94 4.44
N PHE A 62 10.26 -14.38 3.20
CA PHE A 62 10.03 -15.76 2.79
C PHE A 62 11.01 -16.70 3.48
N THR A 63 12.32 -16.41 3.40
CA THR A 63 13.34 -17.20 4.10
C THR A 63 13.08 -17.20 5.60
N TYR A 64 12.80 -16.04 6.20
CA TYR A 64 12.47 -15.92 7.62
C TYR A 64 11.28 -16.81 8.02
N THR A 65 10.19 -16.76 7.25
CA THR A 65 8.99 -17.54 7.54
C THR A 65 9.19 -19.03 7.28
N PHE A 66 9.93 -19.39 6.22
CA PHE A 66 10.30 -20.77 5.92
C PHE A 66 11.10 -21.41 7.05
N LEU A 67 12.12 -20.70 7.56
CA LEU A 67 12.93 -21.18 8.68
C LEU A 67 12.08 -21.47 9.92
N ARG A 68 11.12 -20.60 10.23
CA ARG A 68 10.27 -20.72 11.43
C ARG A 68 9.15 -21.75 11.30
N GLU A 69 8.49 -21.81 10.15
CA GLU A 69 7.24 -22.58 9.98
C GLU A 69 7.44 -23.96 9.35
N VAL A 70 8.55 -24.16 8.64
CA VAL A 70 8.82 -25.41 7.91
C VAL A 70 10.10 -26.06 8.43
N LEU A 71 11.22 -25.33 8.44
CA LEU A 71 12.50 -25.91 8.83
C LEU A 71 12.55 -26.27 10.33
N HIS A 72 12.11 -25.36 11.21
CA HIS A 72 12.13 -25.63 12.65
C HIS A 72 11.30 -26.88 13.04
N PRO A 73 10.03 -27.04 12.63
CA PRO A 73 9.27 -28.26 12.90
C PRO A 73 9.88 -29.53 12.27
N TYR A 74 10.51 -29.40 11.11
CA TYR A 74 11.21 -30.51 10.45
C TYR A 74 12.41 -30.97 11.26
N VAL A 75 13.25 -30.05 11.74
CA VAL A 75 14.46 -30.37 12.52
C VAL A 75 14.14 -30.83 13.94
N THR A 76 13.18 -30.19 14.62
CA THR A 76 12.95 -30.44 16.07
C THR A 76 11.94 -31.55 16.34
N LYS A 77 10.96 -31.75 15.45
CA LYS A 77 9.83 -32.67 15.67
C LYS A 77 9.71 -33.72 14.58
N SER A 78 10.63 -33.74 13.60
CA SER A 78 10.58 -34.62 12.42
C SER A 78 9.24 -34.58 11.68
N LYS A 79 8.54 -33.44 11.72
CA LYS A 79 7.23 -33.26 11.06
C LYS A 79 7.41 -32.61 9.69
N ASN A 80 6.95 -33.28 8.65
CA ASN A 80 6.97 -32.74 7.29
C ASN A 80 5.79 -31.76 7.08
N GLU A 81 6.10 -30.47 7.06
CA GLU A 81 5.13 -29.37 6.89
C GLU A 81 5.37 -28.59 5.59
N PHE A 82 6.03 -29.19 4.59
CA PHE A 82 6.37 -28.50 3.33
C PHE A 82 5.15 -28.07 2.51
N TYR A 83 3.99 -28.73 2.69
CA TYR A 83 2.72 -28.32 2.05
C TYR A 83 2.27 -26.90 2.47
N ARG A 84 2.84 -26.33 3.55
CA ARG A 84 2.56 -24.96 3.99
C ARG A 84 3.17 -23.91 3.05
N LEU A 85 4.20 -24.27 2.27
CA LEU A 85 4.93 -23.33 1.41
C LEU A 85 4.03 -22.55 0.42
N PRO A 86 3.20 -23.20 -0.41
CA PRO A 86 2.55 -22.50 -1.52
C PRO A 86 1.52 -21.45 -1.08
N ILE A 87 0.85 -21.66 0.06
CA ILE A 87 -0.23 -20.78 0.52
C ILE A 87 0.06 -20.16 1.88
N LEU A 88 0.39 -20.95 2.91
CA LEU A 88 0.50 -20.41 4.29
C LEU A 88 1.74 -19.53 4.46
N VAL A 89 2.89 -19.94 3.89
CA VAL A 89 4.12 -19.15 3.97
C VAL A 89 3.99 -17.89 3.11
N VAL A 90 3.52 -18.04 1.86
CA VAL A 90 3.27 -16.90 0.96
C VAL A 90 2.29 -15.91 1.59
N ASN A 91 1.17 -16.37 2.18
CA ASN A 91 0.19 -15.48 2.81
C ASN A 91 0.68 -14.84 4.12
N LYS A 92 1.81 -15.26 4.68
CA LYS A 92 2.51 -14.53 5.75
C LYS A 92 3.51 -13.49 5.20
N VAL A 93 4.03 -13.69 3.99
CA VAL A 93 4.97 -12.76 3.34
C VAL A 93 4.24 -11.57 2.72
N LEU A 94 3.20 -11.85 1.92
CA LEU A 94 2.43 -10.83 1.19
C LEU A 94 1.99 -9.64 2.06
N PRO A 95 1.31 -9.82 3.22
CA PRO A 95 0.85 -8.69 4.01
C PRO A 95 2.00 -7.87 4.61
N VAL A 96 3.11 -8.53 4.98
CA VAL A 96 4.29 -7.83 5.53
C VAL A 96 4.93 -6.95 4.47
N VAL A 97 5.07 -7.48 3.25
CA VAL A 97 5.54 -6.69 2.10
C VAL A 97 4.59 -5.54 1.81
N ALA A 98 3.28 -5.80 1.77
CA ALA A 98 2.27 -4.78 1.50
C ALA A 98 2.34 -3.61 2.49
N ILE A 99 2.29 -3.88 3.81
CA ILE A 99 2.29 -2.83 4.84
C ILE A 99 3.62 -2.08 4.94
N THR A 100 4.74 -2.76 4.70
CA THR A 100 6.06 -2.14 4.68
C THR A 100 6.18 -1.20 3.48
N LEU A 101 5.77 -1.62 2.28
CA LEU A 101 5.77 -0.76 1.08
C LEU A 101 4.82 0.43 1.26
N LEU A 102 3.66 0.25 1.89
CA LEU A 102 2.75 1.35 2.23
C LEU A 102 3.47 2.38 3.11
N THR A 103 4.17 1.88 4.13
CA THR A 103 4.93 2.70 5.07
C THR A 103 6.05 3.44 4.36
N MET A 104 6.75 2.79 3.42
CA MET A 104 7.79 3.40 2.59
C MET A 104 7.24 4.50 1.66
N ALA A 105 5.95 4.52 1.35
CA ALA A 105 5.33 5.64 0.63
C ALA A 105 5.16 6.89 1.51
N TYR A 106 4.91 6.74 2.82
CA TYR A 106 4.66 7.85 3.76
C TYR A 106 5.88 8.30 4.56
N LEU A 107 6.81 7.38 4.85
CA LEU A 107 8.04 7.62 5.59
C LEU A 107 8.91 8.79 5.06
N PRO A 108 9.12 8.99 3.74
CA PRO A 108 9.91 10.14 3.28
C PRO A 108 9.23 11.48 3.59
N GLY A 109 7.89 11.52 3.74
CA GLY A 109 7.17 12.71 4.19
C GLY A 109 7.46 13.08 5.65
N ILE A 110 7.73 12.08 6.50
CA ILE A 110 8.17 12.28 7.89
C ILE A 110 9.59 12.88 7.89
N PHE A 111 10.53 12.27 7.16
CA PHE A 111 11.89 12.80 7.02
C PHE A 111 11.92 14.22 6.45
N ALA A 112 11.13 14.50 5.42
CA ALA A 112 11.01 15.83 4.85
C ALA A 112 10.54 16.87 5.90
N THR A 113 9.59 16.49 6.75
CA THR A 113 9.08 17.36 7.83
C THR A 113 10.14 17.60 8.90
N ILE A 114 10.88 16.56 9.32
CA ILE A 114 11.99 16.69 10.28
C ILE A 114 13.08 17.64 9.74
N ILE A 115 13.47 17.46 8.47
CA ILE A 115 14.49 18.29 7.82
C ILE A 115 14.00 19.75 7.71
N GLN A 116 12.73 19.98 7.34
CA GLN A 116 12.15 21.32 7.29
C GLN A 116 12.13 21.99 8.66
N LEU A 117 11.77 21.26 9.72
CA LEU A 117 11.78 21.75 11.09
C LEU A 117 13.20 22.09 11.57
N ARG A 118 14.17 21.21 11.30
CA ARG A 118 15.59 21.43 11.66
C ARG A 118 16.20 22.63 10.93
N ARG A 119 15.85 22.81 9.65
CA ARG A 119 16.38 23.91 8.82
C ARG A 119 15.63 25.23 9.04
N GLY A 120 14.39 25.18 9.53
CA GLY A 120 13.57 26.37 9.75
C GLY A 120 13.18 27.11 8.48
N THR A 121 13.21 26.45 7.31
CA THR A 121 12.87 27.05 6.00
C THR A 121 12.43 25.96 5.00
N LYS A 122 11.55 26.32 4.06
CA LYS A 122 11.14 25.45 2.94
C LYS A 122 12.01 25.60 1.69
N TYR A 123 12.84 26.64 1.61
CA TYR A 123 13.55 27.01 0.38
C TYR A 123 14.84 26.21 0.14
N LYS A 124 15.32 25.47 1.14
CA LYS A 124 16.51 24.60 1.00
C LYS A 124 16.11 23.26 0.37
N ARG A 125 16.76 22.92 -0.76
CA ARG A 125 16.57 21.64 -1.46
C ARG A 125 16.81 20.44 -0.54
N PHE A 126 16.00 19.39 -0.70
CA PHE A 126 16.21 18.14 0.02
C PHE A 126 17.49 17.43 -0.49
N PRO A 127 18.13 16.61 0.37
CA PRO A 127 19.18 15.70 -0.09
C PRO A 127 18.70 14.86 -1.27
N SER A 128 19.61 14.53 -2.20
CA SER A 128 19.29 13.80 -3.44
C SER A 128 18.56 12.49 -3.17
N TRP A 129 19.02 11.70 -2.21
CA TRP A 129 18.39 10.41 -1.84
C TRP A 129 16.91 10.57 -1.44
N LEU A 130 16.57 11.61 -0.68
CA LEU A 130 15.21 11.86 -0.22
C LEU A 130 14.33 12.36 -1.37
N ASN A 131 14.87 13.21 -2.23
CA ASN A 131 14.16 13.67 -3.42
C ASN A 131 13.83 12.50 -4.36
N THR A 132 14.81 11.63 -4.66
CA THR A 132 14.60 10.44 -5.48
C THR A 132 13.54 9.50 -4.88
N TRP A 133 13.53 9.35 -3.55
CA TRP A 133 12.51 8.55 -2.87
C TRP A 133 11.11 9.20 -2.94
N MET A 134 11.00 10.50 -2.70
CA MET A 134 9.74 11.26 -2.78
C MET A 134 9.06 11.15 -4.14
N LEU A 135 9.84 11.09 -5.23
CA LEU A 135 9.35 10.93 -6.60
C LEU A 135 8.82 9.52 -6.91
N ARG A 136 9.15 8.52 -6.08
CA ARG A 136 8.79 7.11 -6.27
C ARG A 136 7.66 6.63 -5.34
N ARG A 137 7.07 7.52 -4.54
CA ARG A 137 6.00 7.19 -3.59
C ARG A 137 4.79 6.53 -4.24
N LYS A 138 4.41 6.97 -5.44
CA LYS A 138 3.31 6.40 -6.23
C LYS A 138 3.53 4.90 -6.47
N GLN A 139 4.74 4.52 -6.87
CA GLN A 139 5.12 3.16 -7.20
C GLN A 139 5.14 2.26 -5.96
N PHE A 140 5.63 2.78 -4.82
CA PHE A 140 5.52 2.09 -3.53
C PHE A 140 4.06 1.84 -3.13
N GLY A 141 3.20 2.85 -3.27
CA GLY A 141 1.76 2.72 -2.99
C GLY A 141 1.06 1.70 -3.89
N LEU A 142 1.35 1.71 -5.19
CA LEU A 142 0.78 0.74 -6.14
C LEU A 142 1.24 -0.69 -5.88
N LEU A 143 2.54 -0.91 -5.59
CA LEU A 143 3.02 -2.23 -5.20
C LEU A 143 2.38 -2.69 -3.88
N SER A 144 2.25 -1.80 -2.91
CA SER A 144 1.56 -2.09 -1.66
C SER A 144 0.12 -2.57 -1.89
N PHE A 145 -0.65 -1.86 -2.73
CA PHE A 145 -1.99 -2.29 -3.13
C PHE A 145 -1.98 -3.66 -3.81
N PHE A 146 -1.07 -3.90 -4.76
CA PHE A 146 -0.94 -5.20 -5.44
C PHE A 146 -0.70 -6.35 -4.44
N PHE A 147 0.28 -6.21 -3.54
CA PHE A 147 0.55 -7.22 -2.51
C PHE A 147 -0.61 -7.37 -1.52
N GLY A 148 -1.30 -6.28 -1.19
CA GLY A 148 -2.50 -6.29 -0.33
C GLY A 148 -3.68 -7.01 -0.97
N ALA A 149 -3.94 -6.79 -2.26
CA ALA A 149 -4.97 -7.50 -3.01
C ALA A 149 -4.65 -9.00 -3.12
N MET A 150 -3.38 -9.34 -3.39
CA MET A 150 -2.94 -10.73 -3.39
C MET A 150 -3.13 -11.39 -2.02
N HIS A 151 -2.77 -10.70 -0.93
CA HIS A 151 -3.01 -11.17 0.44
C HIS A 151 -4.51 -11.43 0.71
N ALA A 152 -5.39 -10.57 0.22
CA ALA A 152 -6.83 -10.76 0.36
C ALA A 152 -7.31 -12.04 -0.37
N ILE A 153 -6.90 -12.24 -1.63
CA ILE A 153 -7.23 -13.46 -2.40
C ILE A 153 -6.72 -14.71 -1.69
N TYR A 154 -5.45 -14.71 -1.26
CA TYR A 154 -4.87 -15.83 -0.53
C TYR A 154 -5.62 -16.11 0.77
N SER A 155 -6.03 -15.08 1.51
CA SER A 155 -6.77 -15.22 2.77
C SER A 155 -8.19 -15.76 2.55
N LEU A 156 -8.91 -15.27 1.53
CA LEU A 156 -10.24 -15.76 1.17
C LEU A 156 -10.22 -17.22 0.68
N SER A 157 -9.09 -17.69 0.14
CA SER A 157 -8.92 -19.09 -0.28
C SER A 157 -8.72 -20.08 0.88
N TYR A 158 -8.57 -19.61 2.13
CA TYR A 158 -8.31 -20.48 3.30
C TYR A 158 -9.26 -21.67 3.45
N PRO A 159 -10.60 -21.48 3.44
CA PRO A 159 -11.57 -22.57 3.60
C PRO A 159 -11.62 -23.52 2.41
N MET A 160 -11.22 -23.09 1.21
CA MET A 160 -11.24 -23.94 0.00
C MET A 160 -10.16 -25.03 0.02
N ARG A 161 -9.15 -24.90 0.88
CA ARG A 161 -8.00 -25.83 0.91
C ARG A 161 -8.36 -27.15 1.54
N ARG A 162 -7.89 -28.24 0.90
CA ARG A 162 -8.02 -29.60 1.43
C ARG A 162 -7.40 -29.76 2.82
N SER A 163 -6.25 -29.11 3.07
CA SER A 163 -5.59 -29.14 4.38
C SER A 163 -6.46 -28.54 5.50
N TYR A 164 -7.25 -27.50 5.20
CA TYR A 164 -8.16 -26.89 6.18
C TYR A 164 -9.36 -27.82 6.42
N ARG A 165 -9.92 -28.40 5.35
CA ARG A 165 -11.00 -29.39 5.45
C ARG A 165 -10.62 -30.58 6.33
N TYR A 166 -9.42 -31.13 6.18
CA TYR A 166 -8.97 -32.23 7.04
C TYR A 166 -8.79 -31.80 8.51
N LYS A 167 -8.27 -30.59 8.77
CA LYS A 167 -8.19 -30.06 10.14
C LYS A 167 -9.57 -29.88 10.78
N LEU A 168 -10.53 -29.34 10.04
CA LEU A 168 -11.90 -29.16 10.51
C LEU A 168 -12.56 -30.50 10.87
N LEU A 169 -12.38 -31.53 10.02
CA LEU A 169 -12.88 -32.88 10.29
C LEU A 169 -12.24 -33.49 11.55
N ASN A 170 -10.91 -33.34 11.72
CA ASN A 170 -10.23 -33.83 12.91
C ASN A 170 -10.71 -33.12 14.18
N TRP A 171 -10.88 -31.79 14.14
CA TRP A 171 -11.41 -31.02 15.27
C TRP A 171 -12.84 -31.42 15.63
N ALA A 172 -13.70 -31.63 14.64
CA ALA A 172 -15.07 -32.11 14.88
C ALA A 172 -15.07 -33.52 15.50
N TYR A 173 -14.24 -34.42 15.01
CA TYR A 173 -14.08 -35.76 15.56
C TYR A 173 -13.57 -35.73 17.01
N GLU A 174 -12.53 -34.93 17.29
CA GLU A 174 -11.98 -34.76 18.65
C GLU A 174 -13.01 -34.15 19.61
N GLN A 175 -13.81 -33.18 19.16
CA GLN A 175 -14.88 -32.57 19.96
C GLN A 175 -15.94 -33.60 20.38
N VAL A 176 -16.41 -34.42 19.43
CA VAL A 176 -17.39 -35.49 19.72
C VAL A 176 -16.79 -36.52 20.68
N LYS A 177 -15.52 -36.91 20.47
CA LYS A 177 -14.82 -37.83 21.36
C LYS A 177 -14.68 -37.30 22.78
N GLN A 178 -14.55 -35.99 22.96
CA GLN A 178 -14.47 -35.31 24.25
C GLN A 178 -15.84 -34.98 24.85
N GLN A 179 -16.95 -35.35 24.20
CA GLN A 179 -18.32 -35.04 24.62
C GLN A 179 -18.55 -33.54 24.88
N LYS A 180 -17.85 -32.67 24.12
CA LYS A 180 -17.97 -31.22 24.28
C LYS A 180 -19.09 -30.69 23.38
N GLU A 181 -20.17 -30.22 24.00
CA GLU A 181 -21.36 -29.74 23.28
C GLU A 181 -21.09 -28.50 22.42
N SER A 182 -20.37 -27.50 22.95
CA SER A 182 -20.09 -26.24 22.24
C SER A 182 -18.60 -25.96 22.14
N SER A 183 -18.13 -25.67 20.92
CA SER A 183 -16.77 -25.20 20.64
C SER A 183 -16.67 -23.66 20.59
N TRP A 184 -17.73 -22.94 20.97
CA TRP A 184 -17.78 -21.48 20.89
C TRP A 184 -16.82 -20.82 21.88
N VAL A 185 -16.01 -19.89 21.39
CA VAL A 185 -15.08 -19.10 22.20
C VAL A 185 -15.27 -17.62 21.85
N GLU A 186 -16.05 -16.93 22.67
CA GLU A 186 -16.52 -15.55 22.44
C GLU A 186 -15.38 -14.59 22.04
N HIS A 187 -14.31 -14.52 22.82
CA HIS A 187 -13.20 -13.60 22.56
C HIS A 187 -12.45 -13.90 21.24
N ASP A 188 -12.36 -15.17 20.83
CA ASP A 188 -11.72 -15.54 19.56
C ASP A 188 -12.59 -15.13 18.35
N VAL A 189 -13.91 -15.22 18.50
CA VAL A 189 -14.88 -14.75 17.50
C VAL A 189 -14.78 -13.23 17.35
N TRP A 190 -14.87 -12.47 18.44
CA TRP A 190 -14.71 -11.01 18.39
C TRP A 190 -13.40 -10.58 17.73
N ARG A 191 -12.29 -11.25 18.08
CA ARG A 191 -11.00 -11.00 17.45
C ARG A 191 -11.10 -11.16 15.93
N MET A 192 -11.63 -12.31 15.46
CA MET A 192 -11.77 -12.61 14.03
C MET A 192 -12.60 -11.55 13.31
N GLU A 193 -13.80 -11.26 13.80
CA GLU A 193 -14.73 -10.32 13.16
C GLU A 193 -14.13 -8.91 13.05
N ILE A 194 -13.49 -8.42 14.13
CA ILE A 194 -12.91 -7.07 14.16
C ILE A 194 -11.75 -6.96 13.18
N TYR A 195 -10.75 -7.85 13.24
CA TYR A 195 -9.58 -7.67 12.38
C TYR A 195 -9.93 -7.89 10.91
N VAL A 196 -10.84 -8.82 10.58
CA VAL A 196 -11.28 -9.04 9.20
C VAL A 196 -11.96 -7.78 8.65
N CYS A 197 -12.88 -7.17 9.42
CA CYS A 197 -13.53 -5.92 9.05
C CYS A 197 -12.52 -4.79 8.80
N LEU A 198 -11.55 -4.60 9.72
CA LEU A 198 -10.48 -3.60 9.55
C LEU A 198 -9.67 -3.83 8.28
N GLY A 199 -9.37 -5.09 7.95
CA GLY A 199 -8.66 -5.48 6.73
C GLY A 199 -9.43 -5.12 5.46
N ILE A 200 -10.74 -5.39 5.44
CA ILE A 200 -11.62 -5.07 4.30
C ILE A 200 -11.68 -3.56 4.07
N ILE A 201 -11.92 -2.77 5.12
CA ILE A 201 -11.99 -1.30 5.02
C ILE A 201 -10.63 -0.74 4.57
N SER A 202 -9.52 -1.25 5.12
CA SER A 202 -8.18 -0.83 4.73
C SER A 202 -7.91 -1.09 3.24
N LEU A 203 -8.27 -2.29 2.75
CA LEU A 203 -8.12 -2.65 1.33
C LEU A 203 -9.00 -1.79 0.42
N ALA A 204 -10.24 -1.48 0.83
CA ALA A 204 -11.12 -0.60 0.08
C ALA A 204 -10.52 0.81 -0.08
N ILE A 205 -9.91 1.36 0.98
CA ILE A 205 -9.22 2.65 0.90
C ILE A 205 -7.97 2.56 0.00
N LEU A 206 -7.20 1.47 0.09
CA LEU A 206 -6.07 1.24 -0.83
C LEU A 206 -6.52 1.16 -2.30
N ALA A 207 -7.68 0.58 -2.58
CA ALA A 207 -8.25 0.56 -3.92
C ALA A 207 -8.58 1.98 -4.42
N ILE A 208 -9.17 2.83 -3.58
CA ILE A 208 -9.43 4.25 -3.91
C ILE A 208 -8.12 4.98 -4.22
N LEU A 209 -7.07 4.77 -3.42
CA LEU A 209 -5.74 5.35 -3.65
C LEU A 209 -5.12 4.89 -4.99
N ALA A 210 -5.31 3.62 -5.34
CA ALA A 210 -4.84 3.05 -6.61
C ALA A 210 -5.62 3.59 -7.81
N ILE A 211 -6.94 3.70 -7.72
CA ILE A 211 -7.79 4.28 -8.77
C ILE A 211 -7.43 5.76 -9.00
N ALA A 212 -7.29 6.53 -7.92
CA ALA A 212 -6.85 7.93 -7.99
C ALA A 212 -5.42 8.11 -8.53
N SER A 213 -4.66 7.02 -8.67
CA SER A 213 -3.32 7.02 -9.24
C SER A 213 -3.32 6.83 -10.77
N ILE A 214 -4.46 6.48 -11.37
CA ILE A 214 -4.63 6.38 -12.83
C ILE A 214 -4.55 7.80 -13.43
N PRO A 215 -3.77 8.05 -14.50
CA PRO A 215 -3.61 9.40 -15.06
C PRO A 215 -4.92 10.10 -15.43
N SER A 216 -5.88 9.38 -16.03
CA SER A 216 -7.19 9.94 -16.41
C SER A 216 -7.97 10.47 -15.20
N VAL A 217 -7.96 9.74 -14.08
CA VAL A 217 -8.61 10.15 -12.82
C VAL A 217 -7.79 11.23 -12.10
N SER A 218 -6.47 11.08 -12.06
CA SER A 218 -5.59 12.03 -11.38
C SER A 218 -5.63 13.41 -12.04
N ASN A 219 -5.82 13.48 -13.36
CA ASN A 219 -5.89 14.73 -14.11
C ASN A 219 -7.28 15.41 -14.01
N SER A 220 -8.33 14.67 -13.62
CA SER A 220 -9.67 15.23 -13.40
C SER A 220 -9.87 15.79 -11.99
N LEU A 221 -8.98 15.48 -11.04
CA LEU A 221 -9.06 15.92 -9.66
C LEU A 221 -8.31 17.25 -9.46
N SER A 222 -8.88 18.13 -8.65
CA SER A 222 -8.14 19.29 -8.15
C SER A 222 -6.99 18.85 -7.25
N TRP A 223 -5.97 19.71 -7.11
CA TRP A 223 -4.84 19.43 -6.21
C TRP A 223 -5.28 19.17 -4.75
N ARG A 224 -6.33 19.85 -4.29
CA ARG A 224 -6.87 19.68 -2.93
C ARG A 224 -7.48 18.30 -2.74
N GLU A 225 -8.27 17.83 -3.70
CA GLU A 225 -8.89 16.49 -3.69
C GLU A 225 -7.83 15.40 -3.78
N TYR A 226 -6.90 15.53 -4.72
CA TYR A 226 -5.79 14.59 -4.87
C TYR A 226 -4.95 14.48 -3.59
N GLN A 227 -4.63 15.62 -2.97
CA GLN A 227 -3.89 15.65 -1.71
C GLN A 227 -4.70 15.06 -0.55
N PHE A 228 -6.02 15.26 -0.50
CA PHE A 228 -6.88 14.64 0.50
C PHE A 228 -6.84 13.11 0.38
N ILE A 229 -7.05 12.58 -0.82
CA ILE A 229 -7.00 11.14 -1.10
C ILE A 229 -5.60 10.59 -0.75
N GLN A 230 -4.55 11.06 -1.44
CA GLN A 230 -3.20 10.50 -1.31
C GLN A 230 -2.51 10.77 0.02
N SER A 231 -2.97 11.77 0.79
CA SER A 231 -2.40 12.04 2.13
C SER A 231 -3.30 11.60 3.26
N LYS A 232 -4.54 12.10 3.37
CA LYS A 232 -5.39 11.84 4.54
C LYS A 232 -5.88 10.40 4.55
N MET A 233 -6.52 9.97 3.46
CA MET A 233 -6.97 8.58 3.33
C MET A 233 -5.79 7.61 3.33
N GLY A 234 -4.66 8.04 2.77
CA GLY A 234 -3.39 7.33 2.84
C GLY A 234 -2.92 6.93 4.26
N TYR A 235 -2.88 7.90 5.18
CA TYR A 235 -2.54 7.62 6.58
C TYR A 235 -3.64 6.81 7.30
N VAL A 236 -4.91 7.00 6.93
CA VAL A 236 -6.02 6.18 7.45
C VAL A 236 -5.86 4.71 7.02
N ALA A 237 -5.50 4.45 5.76
CA ALA A 237 -5.22 3.10 5.28
C ALA A 237 -4.08 2.45 6.06
N LEU A 238 -2.97 3.19 6.28
CA LEU A 238 -1.83 2.71 7.07
C LEU A 238 -2.23 2.40 8.53
N PHE A 239 -3.03 3.27 9.15
CA PHE A 239 -3.56 3.06 10.50
C PHE A 239 -4.43 1.80 10.56
N LEU A 240 -5.40 1.66 9.65
CA LEU A 240 -6.30 0.50 9.62
C LEU A 240 -5.56 -0.81 9.31
N SER A 241 -4.58 -0.80 8.40
CA SER A 241 -3.71 -1.95 8.13
C SER A 241 -2.89 -2.36 9.37
N THR A 242 -2.40 -1.37 10.11
CA THR A 242 -1.66 -1.61 11.36
C THR A 242 -2.59 -2.17 12.43
N ALA A 243 -3.77 -1.56 12.61
CA ALA A 243 -4.79 -2.02 13.55
C ALA A 243 -5.28 -3.45 13.22
N HIS A 244 -5.52 -3.76 11.95
CA HIS A 244 -5.82 -5.10 11.46
C HIS A 244 -4.78 -6.13 11.97
N THR A 245 -3.50 -5.80 11.85
CA THR A 245 -2.41 -6.69 12.29
C THR A 245 -2.30 -6.78 13.82
N LEU A 246 -2.48 -5.67 14.53
CA LEU A 246 -2.45 -5.62 16.00
C LEU A 246 -3.59 -6.44 16.62
N VAL A 247 -4.82 -6.28 16.11
CA VAL A 247 -5.99 -7.04 16.57
C VAL A 247 -5.84 -8.52 16.19
N PHE A 248 -5.31 -8.86 15.00
CA PHE A 248 -4.96 -10.24 14.65
C PHE A 248 -4.00 -10.90 15.67
N ALA A 249 -3.09 -10.10 16.24
CA ALA A 249 -2.13 -10.55 17.21
C ALA A 249 -2.66 -10.60 18.65
N TRP A 250 -3.79 -9.97 18.98
CA TRP A 250 -4.54 -10.06 20.26
C TRP A 250 -3.70 -10.40 21.51
N ASN A 251 -3.68 -11.68 21.91
CA ASN A 251 -2.94 -12.25 23.04
C ASN A 251 -1.63 -12.95 22.65
N LYS A 252 -1.33 -13.08 21.35
CA LYS A 252 -0.08 -13.65 20.81
C LYS A 252 1.17 -12.85 21.18
N TRP A 253 1.03 -11.61 21.67
CA TRP A 253 2.14 -10.79 22.16
C TRP A 253 2.75 -11.32 23.46
N ALA A 254 1.93 -11.94 24.31
CA ALA A 254 2.33 -12.47 25.62
C ALA A 254 2.74 -13.95 25.56
N ASP A 255 2.48 -14.63 24.44
CA ASP A 255 2.77 -16.05 24.27
C ASP A 255 4.24 -16.28 23.91
N VAL A 256 5.01 -16.78 24.87
CA VAL A 256 6.43 -17.13 24.71
C VAL A 256 6.62 -18.22 23.63
N GLY A 257 5.61 -19.05 23.40
CA GLY A 257 5.61 -20.08 22.36
C GLY A 257 5.70 -19.54 20.94
N GLN A 258 5.49 -18.23 20.74
CA GLN A 258 5.66 -17.58 19.44
C GLN A 258 7.14 -17.33 19.08
N PHE A 259 8.05 -17.36 20.05
CA PHE A 259 9.48 -17.12 19.83
C PHE A 259 10.22 -18.42 19.50
N ILE A 260 10.33 -18.69 18.20
CA ILE A 260 11.03 -19.87 17.67
C ILE A 260 12.50 -19.52 17.50
N TRP A 261 13.42 -20.25 18.13
CA TRP A 261 14.86 -19.95 18.11
C TRP A 261 15.18 -18.47 18.42
N TYR A 262 14.54 -17.90 19.44
CA TYR A 262 14.66 -16.49 19.83
C TYR A 262 14.21 -15.48 18.77
N THR A 263 13.66 -15.92 17.64
CA THR A 263 13.15 -15.03 16.58
C THR A 263 11.68 -14.67 16.81
N PRO A 264 11.30 -13.38 16.72
CA PRO A 264 9.92 -12.95 16.98
C PRO A 264 8.94 -13.43 15.90
N PRO A 265 7.64 -13.48 16.18
CA PRO A 265 6.66 -13.73 15.13
C PRO A 265 6.65 -12.65 14.05
N SER A 266 6.40 -13.06 12.80
CA SER A 266 6.48 -12.19 11.62
C SER A 266 5.60 -10.93 11.72
N PHE A 267 4.49 -10.98 12.47
CA PHE A 267 3.63 -9.81 12.67
C PHE A 267 4.31 -8.70 13.47
N MET A 268 5.22 -9.02 14.41
CA MET A 268 5.95 -8.01 15.18
C MET A 268 6.88 -7.21 14.28
N LEU A 269 7.57 -7.89 13.37
CA LEU A 269 8.40 -7.26 12.34
C LEU A 269 7.57 -6.36 11.42
N ALA A 270 6.36 -6.81 11.08
CA ALA A 270 5.46 -6.11 10.18
C ALA A 270 4.95 -4.77 10.74
N VAL A 271 4.59 -4.72 12.03
CA VAL A 271 3.98 -3.52 12.64
C VAL A 271 4.99 -2.52 13.17
N PHE A 272 6.25 -2.91 13.38
CA PHE A 272 7.27 -2.03 13.97
C PHE A 272 7.44 -0.71 13.21
N LEU A 273 7.72 -0.78 11.90
CA LEU A 273 7.93 0.41 11.08
C LEU A 273 6.66 1.26 10.90
N PRO A 274 5.47 0.67 10.61
CA PRO A 274 4.20 1.40 10.58
C PRO A 274 3.89 2.16 11.87
N ILE A 275 4.07 1.52 13.04
CA ILE A 275 3.82 2.15 14.34
C ILE A 275 4.72 3.36 14.52
N LEU A 276 6.01 3.23 14.23
CA LEU A 276 6.95 4.36 14.32
C LEU A 276 6.49 5.54 13.44
N VAL A 277 6.09 5.28 12.20
CA VAL A 277 5.60 6.31 11.28
C VAL A 277 4.32 6.97 11.80
N LEU A 278 3.37 6.18 12.32
CA LEU A 278 2.13 6.69 12.88
C LEU A 278 2.37 7.52 14.14
N LEU A 279 3.29 7.12 15.02
CA LEU A 279 3.68 7.88 16.20
C LEU A 279 4.34 9.21 15.82
N CYS A 280 5.32 9.20 14.90
CA CYS A 280 5.92 10.43 14.39
C CYS A 280 4.86 11.36 13.76
N LYS A 281 3.91 10.77 13.01
CA LYS A 281 2.82 11.54 12.42
C LYS A 281 1.91 12.16 13.48
N ALA A 282 1.57 11.43 14.54
CA ALA A 282 0.77 11.92 15.66
C ALA A 282 1.47 13.09 16.37
N ILE A 283 2.78 12.98 16.61
CA ILE A 283 3.59 14.07 17.18
C ILE A 283 3.53 15.32 16.31
N PHE A 284 3.63 15.19 14.98
CA PHE A 284 3.52 16.34 14.07
C PHE A 284 2.12 16.94 13.95
N LEU A 285 1.08 16.21 14.36
CA LEU A 285 -0.28 16.74 14.43
C LEU A 285 -0.53 17.54 15.71
N LEU A 286 0.33 17.43 16.74
CA LEU A 286 0.23 18.23 17.95
C LEU A 286 0.27 19.73 17.61
N PRO A 287 -0.54 20.58 18.28
CA PRO A 287 -0.71 21.98 17.90
C PRO A 287 0.59 22.78 17.80
N CYS A 288 1.56 22.50 18.69
CA CYS A 288 2.86 23.18 18.71
C CYS A 288 3.68 22.91 17.43
N PHE A 289 3.81 21.65 17.03
CA PHE A 289 4.52 21.26 15.82
C PHE A 289 3.75 21.64 14.56
N ASN A 290 2.44 21.41 14.53
CA ASN A 290 1.62 21.68 13.36
C ASN A 290 1.63 23.17 12.99
N LYS A 291 1.45 24.08 13.97
CA LYS A 291 1.53 25.53 13.73
C LYS A 291 2.91 25.93 13.17
N ARG A 292 3.99 25.37 13.72
CA ARG A 292 5.36 25.65 13.24
C ARG A 292 5.60 25.13 11.83
N ILE A 293 5.15 23.91 11.52
CA ILE A 293 5.25 23.30 10.19
C ILE A 293 4.47 24.13 9.17
N GLN A 294 3.24 24.54 9.50
CA GLN A 294 2.42 25.40 8.64
C GLN A 294 3.11 26.73 8.37
N LYS A 295 3.64 27.41 9.39
CA LYS A 295 4.42 28.66 9.21
C LYS A 295 5.57 28.47 8.21
N ILE A 296 6.38 27.42 8.39
CA ILE A 296 7.50 27.11 7.48
C ILE A 296 7.00 26.85 6.05
N ARG A 297 5.90 26.11 5.88
CA ARG A 297 5.30 25.82 4.56
C ARG A 297 4.68 27.07 3.92
N CYS A 298 4.20 28.02 4.72
CA CYS A 298 3.77 29.35 4.24
C CYS A 298 4.94 30.27 3.88
N GLY A 299 6.19 29.88 4.16
CA GLY A 299 7.39 30.63 3.76
C GLY A 299 8.13 31.33 4.90
N TRP A 300 7.77 31.05 6.16
CA TRP A 300 8.51 31.56 7.31
C TRP A 300 9.93 30.99 7.36
N GLU A 301 10.92 31.86 7.60
CA GLU A 301 12.32 31.50 7.81
C GLU A 301 12.76 31.91 9.23
N THR A 302 13.38 31.00 9.99
CA THR A 302 13.83 31.29 11.37
C THR A 302 14.88 32.41 11.45
N ASN A 303 15.63 32.64 10.36
CA ASN A 303 16.75 33.59 10.33
C ASN A 303 16.45 34.90 9.56
N LYS A 304 15.18 35.20 9.24
CA LYS A 304 14.79 36.51 8.68
C LYS A 304 13.70 37.17 9.53
N PRO A 305 13.81 38.47 9.84
CA PRO A 305 12.74 39.20 10.52
C PRO A 305 11.46 39.22 9.66
N MET A 306 10.32 39.08 10.33
CA MET A 306 9.01 38.86 9.74
C MET A 306 8.51 40.07 8.95
N ASN A 307 8.19 39.91 7.65
CA ASN A 307 7.36 40.88 6.94
C ASN A 307 5.88 40.58 7.26
N LYS A 308 5.14 41.59 7.73
CA LYS A 308 3.88 41.50 8.50
C LYS A 308 2.61 41.12 7.70
N ASN A 309 2.72 40.50 6.53
CA ASN A 309 1.57 40.35 5.61
C ASN A 309 1.16 38.88 5.37
N CYS A 310 0.84 38.13 6.43
CA CYS A 310 0.10 36.87 6.24
C CYS A 310 -1.08 36.82 7.21
N VAL A 311 -2.22 37.31 6.72
CA VAL A 311 -3.53 37.12 7.35
C VAL A 311 -3.82 35.63 7.44
N LEU A 312 -4.14 35.18 8.65
CA LEU A 312 -4.64 33.84 8.96
C LEU A 312 -6.07 33.73 8.42
N THR A 313 -6.24 33.18 7.22
CA THR A 313 -7.49 32.54 6.82
C THR A 313 -7.30 31.04 6.85
N HIS A 314 -8.02 30.39 7.77
CA HIS A 314 -8.70 29.09 7.65
C HIS A 314 -8.88 28.49 9.05
N MET A 315 -10.09 28.66 9.57
CA MET A 315 -10.78 27.63 10.35
C MET A 315 -11.02 26.40 9.47
#